data_AF-A0A4Q2ZFQ9-F1
#
_entry.id   AF-A0A4Q2ZFQ9-F1
#
_cell.length_a   1.000
_cell.length_b   1.000
_cell.length_c   1.000
_cell.angle_alpha   90.00
_cell.angle_beta   90.00
_cell.angle_gamma   90.00
#
_symmetry.space_group_name_H-M   'P 1'
#
loop_
_entity.id
_entity.type
_entity.pdbx_description
1 polymer ?
#
loop_
_entity_poly.entity_id
_entity_poly.type
_entity_poly.pdbx_seq_one_letter_code
_entity_poly.pdbx_strand_id
1 'polypeptide(L)'
;LSMPAQRALLAETVKALPDAGKMLDQAVAAWSAGDADRLGALINDDVAASPEVAQALLFSRNQRWAEWIARRMARPGTVFVAVGAGHLAGSGGVQDELAKRGMKVDRVRY
;
A
#
# COMPACT_ATOMS: atom_id res chain seq x y z
N LEU A 1 -7.52 15.25 -1.03
CA LEU A 1 -6.17 15.83 -1.12
C LEU A 1 -6.28 17.31 -1.41
N SER A 2 -6.33 18.08 -0.33
CA SER A 2 -6.31 19.52 -0.31
C SER A 2 -4.99 20.05 -0.89
N MET A 3 -5.00 21.27 -1.44
CA MET A 3 -3.78 21.92 -1.92
C MET A 3 -2.70 22.06 -0.82
N PRO A 4 -3.03 22.40 0.44
CA PRO A 4 -2.06 22.37 1.53
C PRO A 4 -1.40 21.00 1.72
N ALA A 5 -2.18 19.91 1.72
CA ALA A 5 -1.63 18.56 1.87
C ALA A 5 -0.73 18.16 0.70
N GLN A 6 -1.10 18.51 -0.53
CA GLN A 6 -0.26 18.27 -1.70
C GLN A 6 1.08 19.02 -1.64
N ARG A 7 1.08 20.28 -1.19
CA ARG A 7 2.31 21.06 -1.00
C ARG A 7 3.19 20.51 0.11
N ALA A 8 2.58 20.08 1.23
CA ALA A 8 3.31 19.45 2.33
C ALA A 8 3.98 18.15 1.88
N LEU A 9 3.25 17.29 1.16
CA LEU A 9 3.81 16.06 0.60
C LEU A 9 4.99 16.34 -0.34
N LEU A 10 4.87 17.34 -1.21
CA LEU A 10 5.96 17.75 -2.09
C LEU A 10 7.18 18.24 -1.30
N ALA A 11 6.97 19.08 -0.29
CA ALA A 11 8.05 19.63 0.53
C ALA A 11 8.81 18.54 1.30
N GLU A 12 8.10 17.60 1.94
CA GLU A 12 8.73 16.47 2.64
C GLU A 12 9.45 15.54 1.66
N THR A 13 8.87 15.27 0.48
CA THR A 13 9.54 14.48 -0.56
C THR A 13 10.86 15.13 -0.98
N VAL A 14 10.87 16.44 -1.24
CA VAL A 14 12.08 17.19 -1.63
C VAL A 14 13.12 17.15 -0.50
N LYS A 15 12.68 17.28 0.75
CA LYS A 15 13.55 17.23 1.94
C LYS A 15 14.17 15.85 2.16
N ALA A 16 13.47 14.77 1.80
CA ALA A 16 13.95 13.40 1.91
C ALA A 16 14.89 12.97 0.76
N LEU A 17 14.99 13.75 -0.34
CA LEU A 17 15.82 13.40 -1.50
C LEU A 17 17.29 13.03 -1.18
N PRO A 18 17.99 13.68 -0.23
CA PRO A 18 19.36 13.30 0.13
C PRO A 18 19.49 11.84 0.61
N ASP A 19 18.42 11.30 1.23
CA ASP A 19 18.37 9.93 1.76
C ASP A 19 17.73 8.93 0.77
N ALA A 20 17.26 9.38 -0.39
CA ALA A 20 16.49 8.56 -1.33
C ALA A 20 17.23 7.29 -1.78
N GLY A 21 18.55 7.37 -2.01
CA GLY A 21 19.36 6.21 -2.38
C GLY A 21 19.39 5.14 -1.27
N LYS A 22 19.59 5.57 -0.03
CA LYS A 22 19.57 4.66 1.13
C LYS A 22 18.19 4.04 1.34
N MET A 23 17.12 4.82 1.19
CA MET A 23 15.75 4.29 1.28
C MET A 23 15.48 3.25 0.18
N LEU A 24 15.97 3.50 -1.04
CA LEU A 24 15.85 2.55 -2.14
C LEU A 24 16.60 1.24 -1.85
N ASP A 25 17.84 1.31 -1.37
CA ASP A 25 18.63 0.11 -1.00
C ASP A 25 17.90 -0.73 0.06
N GLN A 26 17.32 -0.08 1.07
CA GLN A 26 16.54 -0.74 2.11
C GLN A 26 15.26 -1.38 1.55
N ALA A 27 14.58 -0.70 0.63
CA ALA A 27 13.38 -1.23 -0.02
C ALA A 27 13.71 -2.44 -0.91
N VAL A 28 14.81 -2.40 -1.67
CA VAL A 28 15.28 -3.52 -2.47
C VAL A 28 15.63 -4.71 -1.58
N ALA A 29 16.34 -4.48 -0.47
CA ALA A 29 16.68 -5.55 0.47
C ALA A 29 15.42 -6.21 1.07
N ALA A 30 14.43 -5.42 1.48
CA ALA A 30 13.16 -5.92 2.00
C ALA A 30 12.39 -6.71 0.92
N TRP A 31 12.33 -6.19 -0.31
CA TRP A 31 11.69 -6.85 -1.44
C TRP A 31 12.35 -8.20 -1.76
N SER A 32 13.67 -8.24 -1.89
CA SER A 32 14.42 -9.47 -2.20
C SER A 32 14.31 -10.53 -1.11
N ALA A 33 14.12 -10.14 0.15
CA ALA A 33 13.86 -11.05 1.27
C ALA A 33 12.38 -11.46 1.39
N GLY A 34 11.49 -10.85 0.60
CA GLY A 34 10.06 -11.10 0.70
C GLY A 34 9.37 -10.47 1.93
N ASP A 35 10.04 -9.54 2.60
CA ASP A 35 9.54 -8.88 3.79
C ASP A 35 8.58 -7.75 3.42
N ALA A 36 7.35 -8.13 3.12
CA ALA A 36 6.29 -7.20 2.71
C ALA A 36 5.99 -6.15 3.80
N ASP A 37 6.07 -6.52 5.08
CA ASP A 37 5.77 -5.62 6.19
C ASP A 37 6.84 -4.54 6.32
N ARG A 38 8.12 -4.94 6.29
CA ARG A 38 9.24 -3.99 6.28
C ARG A 38 9.23 -3.11 5.04
N LEU A 39 8.98 -3.67 3.86
CA LEU A 39 8.89 -2.90 2.63
C LEU A 39 7.77 -1.86 2.72
N GLY A 40 6.61 -2.26 3.24
CA GLY A 40 5.49 -1.36 3.49
C GLY A 40 5.83 -0.22 4.43
N ALA A 41 6.47 -0.51 5.56
CA ALA A 41 6.90 0.51 6.49
C ALA A 41 7.82 1.54 5.82
N LEU A 42 8.81 1.07 5.03
CA LEU A 42 9.76 1.96 4.34
C LEU A 42 9.11 2.86 3.29
N ILE A 43 8.10 2.38 2.56
CA ILE A 43 7.47 3.13 1.45
C ILE A 43 6.24 3.93 1.86
N ASN A 44 5.59 3.56 2.97
CA ASN A 44 4.35 4.20 3.41
C ASN A 44 4.58 5.22 4.54
N ASP A 45 5.76 5.29 5.17
CA ASP A 45 6.01 6.14 6.35
C ASP A 45 5.68 7.62 6.08
N ASP A 46 6.17 8.16 4.96
CA ASP A 46 5.93 9.55 4.55
C ASP A 46 4.44 9.82 4.28
N VAL A 47 3.74 8.82 3.76
CA VAL A 47 2.29 8.89 3.48
C VAL A 47 1.50 8.79 4.77
N ALA A 48 1.95 7.99 5.74
CA ALA A 48 1.33 7.82 7.05
C ALA A 48 1.48 9.07 7.95
N ALA A 49 2.53 9.86 7.75
CA ALA A 49 2.76 11.11 8.48
C ALA A 49 1.66 12.17 8.28
N SER A 50 0.83 12.03 7.23
CA SER A 50 -0.35 12.88 7.01
C SER A 50 -1.62 12.04 6.88
N PRO A 51 -2.56 12.10 7.86
CA PRO A 51 -3.80 11.33 7.80
C PRO A 51 -4.62 11.56 6.53
N GLU A 52 -4.66 12.79 6.00
CA GLU A 52 -5.38 13.09 4.76
C GLU A 52 -4.72 12.39 3.55
N VAL A 53 -3.38 12.39 3.51
CA VAL A 53 -2.61 11.76 2.44
C VAL A 53 -2.74 10.24 2.53
N ALA A 54 -2.58 9.64 3.72
CA ALA A 54 -2.79 8.22 3.96
C ALA A 54 -4.20 7.77 3.55
N GLN A 55 -5.22 8.52 3.94
CA GLN A 55 -6.60 8.23 3.57
C GLN A 55 -6.80 8.25 2.05
N ALA A 56 -6.28 9.27 1.36
CA ALA A 56 -6.48 9.42 -0.08
C ALA A 56 -5.65 8.44 -0.92
N LEU A 57 -4.38 8.24 -0.54
CA LEU A 57 -3.40 7.49 -1.34
C LEU A 57 -3.33 6.01 -0.98
N LEU A 58 -3.74 5.60 0.21
CA LEU A 58 -3.74 4.21 0.64
C LEU A 58 -5.15 3.72 0.92
N PHE A 59 -5.79 4.16 2.00
CA PHE A 59 -7.00 3.50 2.51
C PHE A 59 -8.18 3.55 1.54
N SER A 60 -8.52 4.74 1.02
CA SER A 60 -9.61 4.85 0.03
C SER A 60 -9.29 4.13 -1.28
N ARG A 61 -8.01 4.01 -1.66
CA ARG A 61 -7.61 3.23 -2.83
C ARG A 61 -7.76 1.72 -2.57
N ASN A 62 -7.35 1.24 -1.40
CA ASN A 62 -7.48 -0.16 -0.98
C ASN A 62 -8.94 -0.59 -0.91
N GLN A 63 -9.82 0.26 -0.37
CA GLN A 63 -11.27 0.03 -0.34
C GLN A 63 -11.86 -0.13 -1.75
N ARG A 64 -11.49 0.75 -2.69
CA ARG A 64 -11.95 0.66 -4.10
C ARG A 64 -11.42 -0.58 -4.80
N TRP A 65 -10.15 -0.93 -4.56
CA TRP A 65 -9.55 -2.17 -5.07
C TRP A 65 -10.31 -3.40 -4.56
N ALA A 66 -10.54 -3.49 -3.25
CA ALA A 66 -11.25 -4.62 -2.64
C ALA A 66 -12.69 -4.74 -3.17
N GLU A 67 -13.39 -3.62 -3.37
CA GLU A 67 -14.72 -3.62 -3.99
C GLU A 67 -14.70 -4.13 -5.44
N TRP A 68 -13.73 -3.68 -6.24
CA TRP A 68 -13.56 -4.17 -7.61
C TRP A 68 -13.24 -5.66 -7.65
N ILE A 69 -12.31 -6.12 -6.80
CA ILE A 69 -11.92 -7.53 -6.70
C ILE A 69 -13.14 -8.37 -6.28
N ALA A 70 -13.90 -7.92 -5.27
CA ALA A 70 -15.09 -8.61 -4.80
C ALA A 70 -16.12 -8.80 -5.93
N ARG A 71 -16.39 -7.75 -6.71
CA ARG A 71 -17.25 -7.87 -7.90
C ARG A 71 -16.68 -8.82 -8.95
N ARG A 72 -15.37 -8.79 -9.20
CA ARG A 72 -14.75 -9.68 -10.18
C ARG A 72 -14.89 -11.14 -9.77
N MET A 73 -14.73 -11.45 -8.49
CA MET A 73 -14.81 -12.81 -7.95
C MET A 73 -16.23 -13.38 -7.94
N ALA A 74 -17.28 -12.58 -8.17
CA ALA A 74 -18.65 -13.08 -8.37
C ALA A 74 -18.79 -13.93 -9.64
N ARG A 75 -17.80 -13.90 -10.55
CA ARG A 75 -17.72 -14.77 -11.72
C ARG A 75 -16.68 -15.87 -11.48
N PRO A 76 -16.98 -17.15 -11.76
CA PRO A 76 -16.04 -18.25 -11.58
C PRO A 76 -14.69 -18.04 -12.29
N GLY A 77 -13.65 -18.68 -11.76
CA GLY A 77 -12.30 -18.69 -12.32
C GLY A 77 -11.25 -18.06 -11.41
N THR A 78 -9.98 -18.17 -11.82
CA THR A 78 -8.84 -17.62 -11.08
C THR A 78 -8.42 -16.29 -11.69
N VAL A 79 -8.15 -15.30 -10.83
CA VAL A 79 -7.68 -13.97 -11.23
C VAL A 79 -6.36 -13.69 -10.55
N PHE A 80 -5.35 -13.33 -11.35
CA PHE A 80 -4.10 -12.79 -10.84
C PHE A 80 -4.18 -11.27 -10.81
N VAL A 81 -3.88 -10.66 -9.65
CA VAL A 81 -3.89 -9.20 -9.46
C VAL A 81 -2.53 -8.78 -8.91
N ALA A 82 -1.78 -8.02 -9.72
CA ALA A 82 -0.54 -7.39 -9.28
C ALA A 82 -0.82 -6.00 -8.73
N VAL A 83 -0.31 -5.70 -7.53
CA VAL A 83 -0.40 -4.39 -6.88
C VAL A 83 0.96 -4.00 -6.33
N GLY A 84 1.18 -2.70 -6.10
CA GLY A 84 2.35 -2.21 -5.38
C GLY A 84 2.33 -2.59 -3.90
N ALA A 85 3.50 -2.67 -3.28
CA ALA A 85 3.66 -3.13 -1.89
C ALA A 85 2.84 -2.31 -0.87
N GLY A 86 2.61 -1.02 -1.10
CA GLY A 86 1.79 -0.18 -0.24
C GLY A 86 0.32 -0.63 -0.13
N HIS A 87 -0.16 -1.46 -1.06
CA HIS A 87 -1.51 -2.04 -1.03
C HIS A 87 -1.61 -3.35 -0.23
N LEU A 88 -0.47 -3.94 0.14
CA LEU A 88 -0.39 -5.26 0.80
C LEU A 88 0.25 -5.20 2.18
N ALA A 89 0.81 -4.07 2.57
CA ALA A 89 1.58 -3.97 3.80
C ALA A 89 0.89 -3.07 4.81
N GLY A 90 1.04 -3.40 6.10
CA GLY A 90 0.38 -2.70 7.19
C GLY A 90 -1.13 -2.96 7.24
N SER A 91 -1.80 -2.27 8.17
CA SER A 91 -3.24 -2.38 8.37
C SER A 91 -4.03 -1.63 7.31
N GLY A 92 -5.23 -2.12 6.99
CA GLY A 92 -6.09 -1.51 5.98
C GLY A 92 -5.61 -1.75 4.54
N GLY A 93 -4.77 -2.78 4.34
CA GLY A 93 -4.40 -3.28 3.03
C GLY A 93 -5.59 -3.85 2.27
N VAL A 94 -5.39 -4.16 0.98
CA VAL A 94 -6.44 -4.77 0.13
C VAL A 94 -6.94 -6.09 0.73
N GLN A 95 -6.03 -6.89 1.29
CA GLN A 95 -6.34 -8.16 1.93
C GLN A 95 -7.25 -8.01 3.17
N ASP A 96 -7.02 -7.00 4.01
CA ASP A 96 -7.89 -6.70 5.16
C ASP A 96 -9.28 -6.25 4.68
N GLU A 97 -9.32 -5.41 3.64
CA GLU A 97 -10.57 -4.92 3.08
C GLU A 97 -11.39 -6.04 2.40
N LEU A 98 -10.73 -7.04 1.82
CA LEU A 98 -11.39 -8.24 1.30
C LEU A 98 -11.95 -9.12 2.43
N ALA A 99 -11.20 -9.31 3.52
CA ALA A 99 -11.66 -10.05 4.68
C ALA A 99 -12.91 -9.41 5.31
N LYS A 100 -12.94 -8.07 5.43
CA LYS A 100 -14.13 -7.31 5.87
C LYS A 100 -15.36 -7.51 4.99
N ARG A 101 -15.17 -7.94 3.73
CA ARG A 101 -16.24 -8.23 2.77
C ARG A 101 -16.65 -9.71 2.76
N GLY A 102 -16.22 -10.49 3.76
CA GLY A 102 -16.59 -11.89 3.93
C GLY A 102 -15.80 -12.85 3.04
N MET A 103 -14.71 -12.41 2.42
CA MET A 103 -13.86 -13.28 1.63
C MET A 103 -12.86 -14.03 2.52
N LYS A 104 -12.59 -15.29 2.18
CA LYS A 104 -11.46 -16.02 2.75
C LYS A 104 -10.17 -15.46 2.17
N VAL A 105 -9.27 -15.01 3.04
CA VAL A 105 -7.99 -14.40 2.67
C VAL A 105 -6.89 -15.15 3.38
N ASP A 106 -6.03 -15.80 2.61
CA ASP A 106 -4.90 -16.57 3.12
C ASP A 106 -3.59 -16.02 2.53
N ARG A 107 -2.64 -15.63 3.39
CA ARG A 107 -1.28 -15.28 2.94
C ARG A 107 -0.52 -16.57 2.64
N VAL A 108 -0.11 -16.74 1.38
CA VAL A 108 0.77 -17.84 0.99
C VAL A 108 2.21 -17.49 1.40
N ARG A 109 2.84 -18.34 2.21
CA ARG A 109 4.26 -18.24 2.56
C ARG A 109 5.08 -19.00 1.51
N TYR A 110 6.21 -18.44 1.11
CA TYR A 110 7.26 -19.08 0.33
C TYR A 110 8.44 -19.43 1.22
#